data_AF-A0A4U2D1U9-F1
#
_entry.id   AF-A0A4U2D1U9-F1
#
_cell.length_a   1.000
_cell.length_b   1.000
_cell.length_c   1.000
_cell.angle_alpha   90.00
_cell.angle_beta   90.00
_cell.angle_gamma   90.00
#
_symmetry.space_group_name_H-M   'P 1'
#
loop_
_entity.id
_entity.type
_entity.pdbx_description
1 polymer ?
#
loop_
_entity_poly.entity_id
_entity_poly.type
_entity_poly.pdbx_seq_one_letter_code
_entity_poly.pdbx_strand_id
1 'polypeptide(L)' 'MKKGIFKNLKLALGIGFGVAIHQYFFMTDGTFDFYRPIVAFAFTFVVSSIGTLLIERIMRNREAKGES' A
#
# COMPACT_ATOMS: atom_id res chain seq x y z
N MET A 1 17.23 -1.98 -0.71
CA MET A 1 15.91 -2.03 -0.01
C MET A 1 15.31 -3.42 -0.21
N LYS A 2 14.72 -4.04 0.82
CA LYS A 2 14.12 -5.39 0.72
C LYS A 2 13.04 -5.41 -0.39
N LYS A 3 13.01 -6.45 -1.24
CA LYS A 3 12.07 -6.59 -2.37
C LYS A 3 10.60 -6.37 -1.96
N GLY A 4 10.20 -6.82 -0.77
CA GLY A 4 8.84 -6.65 -0.24
C GLY A 4 8.44 -5.19 0.01
N ILE A 5 9.33 -4.40 0.63
CA ILE A 5 9.09 -2.97 0.89
C ILE A 5 8.96 -2.20 -0.42
N PHE A 6 9.78 -2.52 -1.42
CA PHE A 6 9.73 -1.85 -2.71
C PHE A 6 8.45 -2.19 -3.49
N LYS A 7 7.94 -3.42 -3.38
CA LYS A 7 6.64 -3.83 -3.94
C LYS A 7 5.49 -3.05 -3.31
N ASN A 8 5.49 -2.94 -1.97
CA ASN A 8 4.46 -2.21 -1.23
C ASN A 8 4.49 -0.70 -1.51
N LEU A 9 5.69 -0.13 -1.70
CA LEU A 9 5.86 1.26 -2.11
C LEU A 9 5.26 1.52 -3.49
N LYS A 10 5.54 0.67 -4.48
CA LYS A 10 4.93 0.79 -5.82
C LYS A 10 3.41 0.68 -5.79
N LEU A 11 2.88 -0.25 -5.01
CA LEU A 11 1.43 -0.41 -4.83
C LEU A 11 0.82 0.86 -4.24
N ALA A 12 1.41 1.37 -3.16
CA ALA A 12 0.95 2.59 -2.50
C ALA A 12 0.99 3.79 -3.45
N LEU A 13 2.08 3.95 -4.23
CA LEU A 13 2.20 5.00 -5.23
C LEU A 13 1.07 4.90 -6.26
N GLY A 14 0.80 3.71 -6.78
CA GLY A 14 -0.29 3.49 -7.74
C GLY A 14 -1.65 3.89 -7.19
N ILE A 15 -1.94 3.58 -5.93
CA ILE A 15 -3.19 3.96 -5.25
C ILE A 15 -3.27 5.48 -5.06
N GLY A 16 -2.20 6.11 -4.57
CA GLY A 16 -2.15 7.58 -4.39
C GLY A 16 -2.35 8.32 -5.71
N PHE A 17 -1.69 7.89 -6.79
CA PHE A 17 -1.90 8.43 -8.12
C PHE A 17 -3.31 8.18 -8.65
N GLY A 18 -3.86 6.98 -8.44
CA GLY A 18 -5.23 6.66 -8.82
C GLY A 18 -6.26 7.58 -8.15
N VAL A 19 -6.09 7.86 -6.85
CA VAL A 19 -6.95 8.80 -6.12
C VAL A 19 -6.82 10.23 -6.64
N ALA A 20 -5.59 10.68 -6.94
CA ALA A 20 -5.36 12.00 -7.54
C ALA A 20 -6.00 12.12 -8.92
N ILE A 21 -5.83 11.13 -9.80
CA ILE A 21 -6.43 11.10 -11.14
C ILE A 21 -7.95 11.07 -11.02
N HIS A 22 -8.50 10.23 -10.15
CA HIS A 22 -9.94 10.14 -9.93
C HIS A 22 -10.51 11.49 -9.49
N GLN A 23 -9.84 12.15 -8.54
CA GLN A 23 -10.26 13.47 -8.08
C GLN A 23 -10.18 14.53 -9.19
N TYR A 24 -9.09 14.57 -9.94
CA TYR A 24 -8.89 15.58 -10.97
C TYR A 24 -9.87 15.45 -12.14
N PHE A 25 -10.19 14.22 -12.57
CA PHE A 25 -11.02 13.98 -13.76
C PHE A 25 -12.50 13.73 -13.45
N PHE A 26 -12.84 13.18 -12.28
CA PHE A 26 -14.20 12.70 -11.98
C PHE A 26 -14.85 13.37 -10.78
N MET A 27 -14.15 14.22 -10.02
CA MET A 27 -14.76 15.07 -9.00
C MET A 27 -14.69 16.54 -9.44
N THR A 28 -15.68 16.95 -10.24
CA THR A 28 -15.76 18.27 -10.89
C THR A 28 -16.25 19.41 -9.99
N ASP A 29 -16.75 19.12 -8.79
CA ASP A 29 -17.51 20.12 -8.02
C ASP A 29 -16.73 20.73 -6.83
N GLY A 30 -15.43 20.43 -6.70
CA GLY A 30 -14.61 20.95 -5.60
C GLY A 30 -13.13 21.11 -5.95
N THR A 31 -12.45 22.04 -5.26
CA THR A 31 -11.00 22.22 -5.34
C THR A 31 -10.25 20.91 -5.09
N PHE A 32 -9.16 20.69 -5.83
CA PHE A 32 -8.31 19.51 -5.66
C PHE A 32 -7.76 19.42 -4.22
N ASP A 33 -8.11 18.35 -3.51
CA ASP A 33 -7.65 18.08 -2.14
C ASP A 33 -6.41 17.19 -2.17
N PHE A 34 -5.24 17.82 -2.01
CA PHE A 34 -3.95 17.12 -1.97
C PHE A 34 -3.82 16.13 -0.81
N TYR A 35 -4.58 16.27 0.28
CA TYR A 35 -4.47 15.36 1.41
C TYR A 35 -5.04 13.98 1.08
N ARG A 36 -6.09 13.92 0.27
CA ARG A 36 -6.75 12.67 -0.08
C ARG A 36 -5.83 11.63 -0.76
N PRO A 37 -5.08 11.97 -1.83
CA PRO A 37 -4.14 11.03 -2.42
C PRO A 37 -2.93 10.72 -1.51
N ILE A 38 -2.49 11.68 -0.69
CA ILE A 38 -1.38 11.48 0.28
C ILE A 38 -1.80 10.49 1.38
N VAL A 39 -2.99 10.66 1.95
CA VAL A 39 -3.54 9.77 2.98
C VAL A 39 -3.78 8.38 2.41
N ALA A 40 -4.34 8.29 1.19
CA ALA A 40 -4.52 7.00 0.51
C ALA A 40 -3.18 6.28 0.30
N PHE A 41 -2.16 7.00 -0.18
CA PHE A 41 -0.80 6.48 -0.31
C PHE A 41 -0.24 5.97 1.03
N ALA A 42 -0.24 6.81 2.07
CA ALA A 42 0.36 6.48 3.35
C ALA A 42 -0.36 5.30 4.01
N PHE A 43 -1.69 5.30 4.00
CA PHE A 43 -2.50 4.22 4.55
C PHE A 43 -2.22 2.89 3.83
N THR A 44 -2.25 2.88 2.49
CA THR A 44 -1.94 1.66 1.73
C THR A 44 -0.52 1.16 2.01
N PHE A 45 0.47 2.06 2.09
CA PHE A 45 1.85 1.67 2.36
C PHE A 45 2.01 1.02 3.73
N VAL A 46 1.40 1.59 4.78
CA VAL A 46 1.45 1.06 6.15
C VAL A 46 0.76 -0.30 6.22
N VAL A 47 -0.49 -0.40 5.73
CA VAL A 47 -1.28 -1.63 5.81
C VAL A 47 -0.62 -2.77 5.02
N SER A 48 -0.16 -2.50 3.80
CA SER A 48 0.52 -3.52 2.97
C SER A 48 1.85 -3.97 3.56
N SER A 49 2.60 -3.06 4.20
CA SER A 49 3.85 -3.39 4.87
C SER A 49 3.62 -4.27 6.10
N ILE A 50 2.64 -3.94 6.94
CA ILE A 50 2.26 -4.77 8.09
C ILE A 50 1.80 -6.16 7.62
N GLY A 51 0.95 -6.22 6.59
CA GLY A 51 0.49 -7.50 6.02
C GLY A 51 1.64 -8.35 5.48
N THR A 52 2.60 -7.73 4.80
CA THR A 52 3.79 -8.43 4.29
C THR A 52 4.65 -8.98 5.43
N LEU A 53 4.87 -8.19 6.49
CA LEU A 53 5.64 -8.63 7.66
C LEU A 53 4.94 -9.76 8.42
N LEU A 54 3.61 -9.70 8.53
CA LEU A 54 2.79 -10.77 9.12
C LEU A 54 2.93 -12.07 8.33
N ILE A 55 2.75 -12.01 7.00
CA ILE A 55 2.89 -13.18 6.12
C ILE A 55 4.30 -13.76 6.21
N GLU A 56 5.35 -12.94 6.13
CA GLU A 56 6.73 -13.39 6.31
C GLU A 56 6.95 -14.08 7.67
N ARG A 57 6.32 -13.58 8.75
CA ARG A 57 6.44 -14.18 10.08
C ARG A 57 5.70 -15.52 10.18
N ILE A 58 4.52 -15.62 9.58
CA ILE A 58 3.74 -16.86 9.56
C ILE A 58 4.47 -17.93 8.75
N MET A 59 4.98 -17.58 7.56
CA MET A 59 5.73 -18.51 6.71
C MET A 59 6.97 -19.06 7.42
N ARG A 60 7.78 -18.18 8.04
CA ARG A 60 8.94 -18.62 8.85
C ARG A 60 8.56 -19.57 9.98
N ASN A 61 7.42 -19.34 10.64
CA ASN A 61 6.96 -20.20 11.73
C ASN A 61 6.44 -21.56 11.23
N ARG A 62 5.84 -21.63 10.03
CA ARG A 62 5.45 -22.89 9.39
C ARG A 62 6.68 -23.70 8.95
N GLU A 63 7.64 -23.05 8.31
CA GLU A 63 8.92 -23.67 7.92
C GLU A 63 9.66 -24.23 9.14
N ALA A 64 9.70 -23.48 10.25
CA ALA A 64 10.33 -23.93 11.49
C ALA A 64 9.61 -25.12 12.16
N LYS A 65 8.32 -25.32 11.87
CA LYS A 65 7.52 -26.44 12.40
C LYS A 65 7.51 -27.66 11.48
N GLY A 66 8.14 -27.59 10.31
CA GLY A 66 8.13 -28.69 9.33
C GLY A 66 6.75 -28.95 8.72
N GLU A 67 5.82 -28.00 8.83
CA GLU A 67 4.50 -28.06 8.20
C GLU A 67 4.68 -27.68 6.72
N SER A 68 5.02 -28.69 5.90
CA SER A 68 5.14 -28.56 4.44
C SER A 68 3.84 -28.90 3.72
#